data_AF-A0A482D745-F1
#
_entry.id   AF-A0A482D745-F1
#
_cell.length_a   1.000
_cell.length_b   1.000
_cell.length_c   1.000
_cell.angle_alpha   90.00
_cell.angle_beta   90.00
_cell.angle_gamma   90.00
#
_symmetry.space_group_name_H-M   'P 1'
#
loop_
_entity.id
_entity.type
_entity.pdbx_description
1 polymer ?
#
loop_
_entity_poly.entity_id
_entity_poly.type
_entity_poly.pdbx_seq_one_letter_code
_entity_poly.pdbx_strand_id
1 'polypeptide(L)'
;MSDYIVGSRRPKPGDRVIIIQKKNYGTEKFDEGIVTNVLTSKEFHPRGHKVRLTNGIVGRVQNFADQKGTTARQPKYEKEAQTNDEQPKYFPSEDDLA
;
A
#
# COMPACT_ATOMS: atom_id res chain seq x y z
N MET A 1 1.58 12.27 -3.16
CA MET A 1 1.21 11.81 -1.80
C MET A 1 -0.30 11.70 -1.79
N SER A 2 -0.84 10.58 -1.32
CA SER A 2 -2.27 10.40 -1.21
C SER A 2 -2.75 11.01 0.11
N ASP A 3 -3.12 12.29 0.10
CA ASP A 3 -3.55 13.02 1.29
C ASP A 3 -5.01 12.69 1.63
N TYR A 4 -5.25 11.46 2.06
CA TYR A 4 -6.55 11.09 2.58
C TYR A 4 -6.73 11.63 4.00
N ILE A 5 -7.58 12.65 4.15
CA ILE A 5 -8.03 13.13 5.47
C ILE A 5 -8.99 12.08 6.04
N VAL A 6 -8.55 11.43 7.11
CA VAL A 6 -9.27 10.32 7.77
C VAL A 6 -10.73 10.70 8.07
N GLY A 7 -11.65 9.93 7.50
CA GLY A 7 -13.09 10.07 7.70
C GLY A 7 -13.77 11.15 6.87
N SER A 8 -13.11 11.68 5.84
CA SER A 8 -13.72 12.61 4.89
C SER A 8 -14.42 11.88 3.72
N ARG A 9 -13.94 10.68 3.35
CA ARG A 9 -14.53 9.85 2.29
C ARG A 9 -15.33 8.72 2.92
N ARG A 10 -16.63 8.70 2.63
CA ARG A 10 -17.51 7.59 3.00
C ARG A 10 -17.20 6.36 2.13
N PRO A 11 -16.82 5.22 2.73
CA PRO A 11 -16.61 3.98 1.99
C PRO A 11 -17.94 3.41 1.48
N LYS A 12 -17.89 2.69 0.37
CA LYS A 12 -19.01 1.93 -0.19
C LYS A 12 -18.72 0.43 -0.13
N PRO A 13 -19.74 -0.44 -0.04
CA PRO A 13 -19.54 -1.87 -0.23
C PRO A 13 -18.83 -2.15 -1.57
N GLY A 14 -17.80 -2.99 -1.54
CA GLY A 14 -16.94 -3.26 -2.69
C GLY A 14 -15.63 -2.44 -2.73
N ASP A 15 -15.53 -1.35 -1.97
CA ASP A 15 -14.30 -0.56 -1.90
C ASP A 15 -13.18 -1.35 -1.22
N ARG A 16 -11.95 -1.26 -1.76
CA ARG A 16 -10.74 -1.76 -1.10
C ARG A 16 -10.22 -0.73 -0.13
N VAL A 17 -10.16 -1.10 1.15
CA VAL A 17 -9.79 -0.20 2.23
C VAL A 17 -8.74 -0.82 3.13
N ILE A 18 -7.96 0.05 3.76
CA ILE A 18 -7.04 -0.29 4.84
C ILE A 18 -7.71 0.14 6.13
N ILE A 19 -7.87 -0.80 7.06
CA ILE A 19 -8.53 -0.58 8.35
C ILE A 19 -7.58 -0.85 9.52
N ILE A 20 -7.92 -0.25 10.67
CA ILE A 20 -7.31 -0.59 11.95
C ILE A 20 -8.37 -1.14 12.91
N GLN A 21 -8.10 -2.29 13.50
CA GLN A 21 -8.94 -2.89 14.53
C GLN A 21 -8.73 -2.17 15.88
N LYS A 22 -9.76 -2.14 16.74
CA LYS A 22 -9.66 -1.52 18.07
C LYS A 22 -8.50 -2.08 18.90
N LYS A 23 -8.24 -3.38 18.80
CA LYS A 23 -7.14 -4.08 19.50
C LYS A 23 -5.74 -3.63 19.05
N ASN A 24 -5.63 -3.05 17.85
CA ASN A 24 -4.38 -2.60 17.26
C ASN A 24 -4.23 -1.06 17.35
N TYR A 25 -5.10 -0.34 18.05
CA TYR A 25 -4.96 1.12 18.20
C TYR A 25 -3.65 1.46 18.90
N GLY A 26 -2.92 2.44 18.36
CA GLY A 26 -1.56 2.78 18.83
C GLY A 26 -0.47 1.88 18.25
N THR A 27 -0.82 0.93 17.38
CA THR A 27 0.16 0.14 16.62
C THR A 27 0.06 0.46 15.13
N GLU A 28 1.11 0.12 14.38
CA GLU A 28 1.17 0.25 12.93
C GLU A 28 0.60 -1.00 12.21
N LYS A 29 -0.24 -1.79 12.90
CA LYS A 29 -0.86 -2.99 12.33
C LYS A 29 -2.19 -2.65 11.67
N PHE A 30 -2.17 -2.62 10.34
CA PHE A 30 -3.35 -2.40 9.51
C PHE A 30 -3.74 -3.67 8.75
N ASP A 31 -5.04 -3.83 8.54
CA ASP A 31 -5.60 -4.92 7.74
C ASP A 31 -6.18 -4.34 6.45
N GLU A 32 -5.86 -4.95 5.31
CA GLU A 32 -6.46 -4.61 4.03
C GLU A 32 -7.64 -5.55 3.74
N GLY A 33 -8.70 -5.02 3.14
CA GLY A 33 -9.75 -5.86 2.57
C GLY A 33 -10.86 -5.11 1.88
N ILE A 34 -11.88 -5.86 1.46
CA ILE A 34 -13.04 -5.33 0.75
C ILE A 34 -14.15 -5.04 1.76
N VAL A 35 -14.76 -3.86 1.67
CA VAL A 35 -15.89 -3.49 2.52
C VAL A 35 -17.13 -4.30 2.16
N THR A 36 -17.72 -4.96 3.15
CA THR A 36 -19.05 -5.58 3.06
C THR A 36 -20.13 -4.61 3.51
N ASN A 37 -19.95 -4.03 4.70
CA ASN A 37 -20.96 -3.17 5.32
C ASN A 37 -20.32 -1.96 6.00
N VAL A 38 -21.01 -0.82 5.89
CA VAL A 38 -20.62 0.44 6.53
C VAL A 38 -21.45 0.64 7.79
N LEU A 39 -20.78 0.73 8.95
CA LEU A 39 -21.39 0.79 10.28
C LEU A 39 -21.32 2.19 10.90
N THR A 40 -21.23 3.22 10.06
CA THR A 40 -21.22 4.64 10.45
C THR A 40 -22.37 5.39 9.81
N SER A 41 -23.00 6.26 10.59
CA SER A 41 -24.12 7.09 10.16
C SER A 41 -23.73 8.50 9.71
N LYS A 42 -22.74 9.13 10.36
CA LYS A 42 -22.32 10.50 10.04
C LYS A 42 -21.42 10.54 8.79
N GLU A 43 -21.38 11.69 8.15
CA GLU A 43 -20.54 11.91 6.96
C GLU A 43 -19.07 12.07 7.33
N PHE A 44 -18.76 12.82 8.39
CA PHE A 44 -17.40 13.01 8.87
C PHE A 44 -17.11 12.23 10.15
N HIS A 45 -15.97 11.55 10.19
CA HIS A 45 -15.53 10.77 11.34
C HIS A 45 -14.03 10.96 11.66
N PRO A 46 -13.64 11.62 12.77
CA PRO A 46 -12.24 11.94 13.06
C PRO A 46 -11.26 10.75 13.10
N ARG A 47 -11.78 9.56 13.44
CA ARG A 47 -11.01 8.31 13.50
C ARG A 47 -11.33 7.36 12.36
N GLY A 48 -12.05 7.81 11.35
CA GLY A 48 -12.45 7.03 10.19
C GLY A 48 -13.80 6.33 10.33
N HIS A 49 -14.31 5.91 9.19
CA HIS A 49 -15.56 5.16 9.09
C HIS A 49 -15.40 3.77 9.68
N LYS A 50 -16.38 3.32 10.48
CA LYS A 50 -16.41 1.95 11.00
C LYS A 50 -17.00 1.06 9.91
N VAL A 51 -16.27 0.04 9.50
CA VAL A 51 -16.69 -0.88 8.43
C VAL A 51 -16.48 -2.33 8.86
N ARG A 52 -17.23 -3.23 8.22
CA ARG A 52 -17.01 -4.68 8.25
C ARG A 52 -16.48 -5.11 6.89
N LEU A 53 -15.39 -5.86 6.90
CA LEU A 53 -14.80 -6.46 5.70
C LEU A 53 -15.44 -7.81 5.35
N THR A 54 -15.13 -8.33 4.17
CA THR A 54 -15.58 -9.64 3.68
C THR A 54 -15.11 -10.81 4.53
N ASN A 55 -13.94 -10.70 5.16
CA ASN A 55 -13.42 -11.69 6.12
C ASN A 55 -14.06 -11.58 7.53
N GLY A 56 -15.06 -10.72 7.71
CA GLY A 56 -15.75 -10.52 8.99
C GLY A 56 -15.05 -9.56 9.96
N ILE A 57 -13.85 -9.09 9.64
CA ILE A 57 -13.11 -8.14 10.49
C ILE A 57 -13.81 -6.79 10.53
N VAL A 58 -13.87 -6.19 11.72
CA VAL A 58 -14.47 -4.87 11.95
C VAL A 58 -13.39 -3.89 12.39
N GLY A 59 -13.30 -2.74 11.72
CA GLY A 59 -12.30 -1.73 12.05
C GLY A 59 -12.68 -0.33 11.56
N ARG A 60 -11.74 0.60 11.75
CA ARG A 60 -11.83 1.98 11.27
C ARG A 60 -11.02 2.16 9.99
N VAL A 61 -11.62 2.73 8.96
CA VAL A 61 -10.92 3.04 7.69
C VAL A 61 -9.87 4.11 7.91
N GLN A 62 -8.62 3.77 7.57
CA GLN A 62 -7.47 4.68 7.60
C GLN A 62 -7.07 5.12 6.20
N ASN A 63 -7.24 4.27 5.18
CA ASN A 63 -6.92 4.63 3.80
C ASN A 63 -7.74 3.83 2.78
N PHE A 64 -7.77 4.29 1.53
CA PHE A 64 -8.38 3.59 0.39
C PHE A 64 -7.27 3.09 -0.55
N ALA A 65 -7.35 1.83 -0.99
CA ALA A 65 -6.34 1.22 -1.85
C ALA A 65 -6.49 1.63 -3.33
N ASP A 66 -7.59 2.29 -3.70
CA ASP A 66 -7.85 2.77 -5.07
C ASP A 66 -6.85 3.84 -5.53
N GLN A 67 -6.18 4.50 -4.59
CA GLN A 67 -5.12 5.44 -4.87
C GLN A 67 -3.84 4.68 -5.23
N LYS A 68 -3.86 4.10 -6.43
CA LYS A 68 -2.67 3.67 -7.17
C LYS A 68 -1.81 4.90 -7.43
N GLY A 69 -1.01 5.29 -6.45
CA GLY A 69 0.26 5.95 -6.74
C GLY A 69 1.03 5.04 -7.68
N THR A 70 1.30 5.53 -8.88
CA THR A 70 2.21 4.93 -9.85
C THR A 70 3.57 4.68 -9.21
N THR A 71 3.84 3.48 -8.71
CA THR A 71 5.23 3.00 -8.62
C THR A 71 5.56 2.29 -9.92
N ALA A 72 5.70 3.07 -11.00
CA ALA A 72 6.61 2.69 -12.08
C ALA A 72 8.04 2.92 -11.58
N ARG A 73 8.47 2.11 -10.62
CA ARG A 73 9.87 1.91 -10.22
C ARG A 73 9.99 0.46 -9.77
N GLN A 74 10.11 -0.42 -10.76
CA GLN A 74 10.92 -1.63 -10.60
C GLN A 74 12.25 -1.18 -9.96
N PRO A 75 12.74 -1.81 -8.87
CA PRO A 75 14.04 -1.47 -8.32
C PRO A 75 15.10 -1.69 -9.41
N LYS A 76 15.85 -0.64 -9.79
CA LYS A 76 17.02 -0.70 -10.68
C LYS A 76 18.23 -1.45 -10.07
N TYR A 77 17.99 -2.29 -9.06
CA TYR A 77 19.05 -2.97 -8.32
C TYR A 77 18.50 -4.29 -7.78
N GLU A 78 18.07 -5.17 -8.69
CA GLU A 78 18.15 -6.61 -8.41
C GLU A 78 19.63 -6.97 -8.53
N LYS A 79 20.28 -7.14 -7.37
CA LYS A 79 21.58 -7.80 -7.33
C LYS A 79 21.32 -9.25 -7.65
N GLU A 80 21.77 -9.64 -8.82
CA GLU A 80 21.91 -11.02 -9.24
C GLU A 80 22.61 -11.81 -8.13
N ALA A 81 21.89 -12.74 -7.51
CA ALA A 81 22.49 -13.81 -6.74
C ALA A 81 22.44 -15.08 -7.60
N GLN A 82 23.57 -15.31 -8.28
CA GLN A 82 24.15 -16.62 -8.64
C GLN A 82 23.55 -17.36 -9.84
N THR A 83 24.13 -17.09 -11.01
CA THR A 83 24.57 -18.18 -11.90
C THR A 83 26.08 -18.08 -12.05
N ASN A 84 26.75 -19.21 -11.81
CA ASN A 84 28.18 -19.38 -11.97
C ASN A 84 28.64 -19.05 -13.40
N ASP A 85 29.87 -18.54 -13.49
CA ASP A 85 30.76 -18.51 -14.65
C ASP A 85 30.27 -17.81 -15.92
N GLU A 86 30.46 -16.49 -15.99
CA GLU A 86 31.15 -15.84 -17.13
C GLU A 86 31.46 -14.37 -16.78
N GLN A 87 32.75 -14.04 -16.77
CA GLN A 87 33.25 -12.69 -16.47
C GLN A 87 32.75 -11.66 -17.50
N PRO A 88 32.32 -10.45 -17.10
CA PRO A 88 32.05 -9.39 -18.05
C PRO A 88 33.36 -8.92 -18.70
N LYS A 89 33.45 -9.10 -20.03
CA LYS A 89 34.59 -8.67 -20.85
C LYS A 89 34.81 -7.16 -20.72
N TYR A 90 35.98 -6.77 -20.24
CA TYR A 90 36.48 -5.40 -20.33
C TYR A 90 36.86 -5.11 -21.79
N PHE A 91 36.13 -4.20 -22.44
CA PHE A 91 36.57 -3.58 -23.69
C PHE A 91 37.25 -2.25 -23.32
N PRO A 92 38.59 -2.14 -23.40
CA PRO A 92 39.25 -0.85 -23.25
C PRO A 92 38.82 0.09 -24.37
N SER A 93 38.54 1.35 -24.01
CA SER A 93 38.38 2.47 -24.94
C SER A 93 39.68 2.72 -25.71
N GLU A 94 39.58 3.00 -27.01
CA GLU A 94 40.75 3.37 -27.85
C GLU A 94 41.42 4.68 -27.40
N ASP A 95 40.76 5.46 -26.53
CA ASP A 95 41.28 6.69 -25.94
C ASP A 95 42.35 6.47 -24.83
N ASP A 96 42.55 5.23 -24.36
CA ASP A 96 43.53 4.90 -23.30
C ASP A 96 44.92 4.47 -23.83
N LEU A 97 45.16 4.58 -25.15
CA LEU A 97 46.40 4.14 -25.82
C LEU A 97 47.32 5.28 -26.30
N ALA A 98 47.26 6.45 -25.67
CA ALA A 98 48.16 7.58 -25.95
C ALA A 98 49.27 7.73 -24.90
#